data_AF-A0A7W3MX53-F1
#
_entry.id   AF-A0A7W3MX53-F1
#
_cell.length_a   1.000
_cell.length_b   1.000
_cell.length_c   1.000
_cell.angle_alpha   90.00
_cell.angle_beta   90.00
_cell.angle_gamma   90.00
#
_symmetry.space_group_name_H-M   'P 1'
#
loop_
_entity.id
_entity.type
_entity.pdbx_description
1 polymer ?
#
loop_
_entity_poly.entity_id
_entity_poly.type
_entity_poly.pdbx_seq_one_letter_code
_entity_poly.pdbx_strand_id
1 'polypeptide(L)'
;MSHQSPPVPTPPATLDSPTRRPRHKWQRRDAYNATCERCGTHAQKRPSPYGRRWFTEWRLPDGTYVNNYDGRPAPPCQPAGGEQE
;
A
#
# COMPACT_ATOMS: atom_id res chain seq x y z
N MET A 1 55.14 -20.71 -21.26
CA MET A 1 53.76 -21.16 -21.53
C MET A 1 52.84 -20.18 -20.80
N SER A 2 52.31 -19.19 -21.53
CA SER A 2 51.47 -18.14 -20.92
C SER A 2 50.03 -18.61 -20.86
N HIS A 3 49.50 -18.83 -19.66
CA HIS A 3 48.11 -19.20 -19.45
C HIS A 3 47.26 -17.92 -19.43
N GLN A 4 46.50 -17.68 -20.50
CA GLN A 4 45.49 -16.62 -20.55
C GLN A 4 44.18 -17.15 -19.96
N SER A 5 43.69 -16.54 -18.89
CA SER A 5 42.38 -16.87 -18.29
C SER A 5 41.24 -16.49 -19.25
N PRO A 6 40.17 -17.30 -19.34
CA PRO A 6 39.01 -16.98 -20.16
C PRO A 6 38.20 -15.81 -19.55
N PRO A 7 37.45 -15.03 -20.36
CA PRO A 7 36.58 -13.99 -19.86
C PRO A 7 35.41 -14.58 -19.07
N VAL A 8 35.09 -13.98 -17.92
CA VAL A 8 33.95 -14.34 -17.07
C VAL A 8 32.64 -13.98 -17.78
N PRO A 9 31.62 -14.84 -17.83
CA PRO A 9 30.30 -14.46 -18.35
C PRO A 9 29.62 -13.46 -17.40
N THR A 10 29.22 -12.31 -17.92
CA THR A 10 28.42 -11.31 -17.20
C THR A 10 27.10 -11.93 -16.76
N PRO A 11 26.66 -11.78 -15.50
CA PRO A 11 25.32 -12.22 -15.10
C PRO A 11 24.26 -11.41 -15.86
N PRO A 12 23.12 -12.02 -16.25
CA PRO A 12 22.02 -11.25 -16.82
C PRO A 12 21.54 -10.26 -15.75
N ALA A 13 21.48 -8.98 -16.14
CA ALA A 13 20.87 -7.94 -15.31
C ALA A 13 19.50 -8.43 -14.85
N THR A 14 19.39 -8.72 -13.55
CA THR A 14 18.14 -9.16 -12.94
C THR A 14 17.19 -7.97 -12.98
N LEU A 15 16.38 -7.91 -14.05
CA LEU A 15 15.23 -7.03 -14.21
C LEU A 15 14.12 -7.49 -13.26
N ASP A 16 14.41 -7.58 -11.97
CA ASP A 16 13.39 -7.66 -10.93
C ASP A 16 13.52 -6.40 -10.09
N SER A 17 13.16 -5.27 -10.71
CA SER A 17 12.81 -4.10 -9.92
C SER A 17 11.51 -4.45 -9.22
N PRO A 18 11.47 -4.55 -7.88
CA PRO A 18 10.23 -4.85 -7.19
C PRO A 18 9.27 -3.73 -7.54
N THR A 19 8.20 -4.05 -8.27
CA THR A 19 7.15 -3.12 -8.64
C THR A 19 6.63 -2.51 -7.33
N ARG A 20 7.14 -1.33 -6.99
CA ARG A 20 6.92 -0.72 -5.68
C ARG A 20 5.44 -0.42 -5.60
N ARG A 21 4.70 -1.24 -4.83
CA ARG A 21 3.24 -1.12 -4.70
C ARG A 21 2.92 0.36 -4.43
N PRO A 22 1.96 0.94 -5.16
CA PRO A 22 1.61 2.34 -4.98
C PRO A 22 1.28 2.58 -3.51
N ARG A 23 1.92 3.59 -2.93
CA ARG A 23 1.63 4.03 -1.56
C ARG A 23 0.42 4.94 -1.59
N HIS A 24 -0.40 4.88 -0.54
CA HIS A 24 -1.48 5.83 -0.32
C HIS A 24 -0.95 7.26 -0.26
N LYS A 25 -1.70 8.20 -0.84
CA LYS A 25 -1.49 9.64 -0.70
C LYS A 25 -2.61 10.22 0.14
N TRP A 26 -2.44 10.19 1.46
CA TRP A 26 -3.47 10.60 2.41
C TRP A 26 -3.59 12.13 2.49
N GLN A 27 -4.77 12.65 2.17
CA GLN A 27 -5.20 14.01 2.43
C GLN A 27 -6.04 14.03 3.71
N ARG A 28 -5.58 14.76 4.74
CA ARG A 28 -6.36 14.94 5.97
C ARG A 28 -7.60 15.78 5.68
N ARG A 29 -8.76 15.33 6.17
CA ARG A 29 -10.02 16.08 6.11
C ARG A 29 -10.30 16.78 7.42
N ASP A 30 -10.04 16.09 8.53
CA ASP A 30 -10.13 16.63 9.89
C ASP A 30 -9.18 15.87 10.85
N ALA A 31 -9.40 16.03 12.15
CA ALA A 31 -8.57 15.41 13.20
C ALA A 31 -8.59 13.87 13.17
N TYR A 32 -9.68 13.27 12.70
CA TYR A 32 -9.92 11.82 12.74
C TYR A 32 -10.05 11.21 11.35
N ASN A 33 -10.32 12.00 10.32
CA ASN A 33 -10.57 11.51 8.97
C ASN A 33 -9.48 11.91 7.96
N ALA A 34 -9.15 11.00 7.06
CA ALA A 34 -8.30 11.23 5.89
C ALA A 34 -8.81 10.47 4.68
N THR A 35 -8.65 11.03 3.48
CA THR A 35 -8.99 10.37 2.21
C THR A 35 -7.73 10.17 1.40
N CYS A 36 -7.56 9.00 0.78
CA CYS A 36 -6.49 8.80 -0.18
C CYS A 36 -6.86 9.45 -1.52
N GLU A 37 -6.05 10.40 -1.99
CA GLU A 37 -6.27 11.10 -3.26
C GLU A 37 -6.07 10.19 -4.49
N ARG A 38 -5.46 9.01 -4.32
CA ARG A 38 -5.17 8.08 -5.43
C ARG A 38 -6.24 7.04 -5.65
N CYS A 39 -6.77 6.47 -4.57
CA CYS A 39 -7.72 5.35 -4.65
C CYS A 39 -9.09 5.69 -4.05
N GLY A 40 -9.28 6.87 -3.48
CA GLY A 40 -10.53 7.25 -2.83
C GLY A 40 -10.79 6.56 -1.49
N THR A 41 -9.90 5.69 -1.00
CA THR A 41 -10.07 5.06 0.32
C THR A 41 -10.18 6.11 1.40
N HIS A 42 -11.20 6.00 2.24
CA HIS A 42 -11.43 6.87 3.39
C HIS A 42 -10.95 6.17 4.67
N ALA A 43 -10.07 6.80 5.44
CA ALA A 43 -9.54 6.33 6.72
C ALA A 43 -10.12 7.16 7.86
N GLN A 44 -10.71 6.50 8.85
CA GLN A 44 -11.29 7.13 10.04
C GLN A 44 -10.68 6.52 11.31
N LYS A 45 -10.08 7.35 12.15
CA LYS A 45 -9.59 6.96 13.48
C LYS A 45 -10.72 6.98 14.49
N ARG A 46 -10.92 5.88 15.21
CA ARG A 46 -11.98 5.75 16.22
C ARG A 46 -11.44 5.13 17.52
N PRO A 47 -12.00 5.52 18.68
CA PRO A 47 -11.77 4.77 19.92
C PRO A 47 -12.45 3.40 19.83
N SER A 48 -11.78 2.36 20.33
CA SER A 48 -12.37 1.03 20.50
C SER A 48 -13.53 1.10 21.51
N PRO A 49 -14.69 0.47 21.22
CA PRO A 49 -15.79 0.38 22.19
C PRO A 49 -15.47 -0.54 23.37
N TYR A 50 -14.49 -1.44 23.24
CA TYR A 50 -14.18 -2.47 24.23
C TYR A 50 -12.82 -2.25 24.94
N GLY A 51 -12.16 -1.12 24.74
CA GLY A 51 -10.88 -0.85 25.40
C GLY A 51 -10.29 0.53 25.13
N ARG A 52 -9.20 0.86 25.83
CA ARG A 52 -8.48 2.15 25.70
C ARG A 52 -7.52 2.19 24.50
N ARG A 53 -7.94 1.66 23.34
CA ARG A 53 -7.12 1.60 22.13
C ARG A 53 -7.81 2.34 20.99
N TRP A 54 -7.02 2.99 20.16
CA TRP A 54 -7.51 3.57 18.91
C TRP A 54 -7.32 2.58 17.78
N PHE A 55 -8.29 2.52 16.87
CA PHE A 55 -8.19 1.78 15.63
C PHE A 55 -8.52 2.70 14.45
N THR A 56 -8.17 2.28 13.25
CA THR A 56 -8.50 2.92 11.99
C THR A 56 -9.45 2.01 11.23
N GLU A 57 -10.57 2.55 10.83
CA GLU A 57 -11.50 1.97 9.88
C GLU A 57 -11.23 2.56 8.51
N TRP A 58 -11.17 1.72 7.49
CA TRP A 58 -11.02 2.10 6.11
C TRP A 58 -12.27 1.71 5.33
N ARG A 59 -12.90 2.71 4.71
CA ARG A 59 -13.90 2.50 3.68
C ARG A 59 -13.22 2.54 2.32
N LEU A 60 -13.19 1.40 1.66
CA LEU A 60 -12.64 1.23 0.32
C LEU A 60 -13.59 1.83 -0.73
N PRO A 61 -13.09 2.17 -1.94
CA PRO A 61 -13.90 2.78 -3.00
C PRO A 61 -15.03 1.87 -3.51
N ASP A 62 -14.89 0.56 -3.38
CA ASP A 62 -15.92 -0.46 -3.68
C ASP A 62 -17.04 -0.51 -2.61
N GLY A 63 -16.94 0.29 -1.54
CA GLY A 63 -17.88 0.31 -0.43
C GLY A 63 -17.56 -0.69 0.68
N THR A 64 -16.50 -1.51 0.53
CA THR A 64 -16.06 -2.45 1.55
C THR A 64 -15.48 -1.72 2.76
N TYR A 65 -15.78 -2.21 3.96
CA TYR A 65 -15.19 -1.70 5.20
C TYR A 65 -14.19 -2.71 5.75
N VAL A 66 -12.98 -2.23 6.06
CA VAL A 66 -11.94 -3.01 6.75
C VAL A 66 -11.37 -2.18 7.89
N ASN A 67 -10.82 -2.80 8.92
CA ASN A 67 -10.25 -2.08 10.04
C ASN A 67 -8.97 -2.77 10.55
N ASN A 68 -8.20 -2.07 11.39
CA ASN A 68 -7.02 -2.65 12.04
C ASN A 68 -7.23 -3.01 13.50
N TYR A 69 -8.45 -3.39 13.89
CA TYR A 69 -8.71 -3.81 15.27
C TYR A 69 -7.76 -4.92 15.71
N ASP A 70 -7.46 -5.86 14.80
CA ASP A 70 -6.52 -6.98 14.98
C ASP A 70 -5.06 -6.63 14.60
N GLY A 71 -4.72 -5.34 14.47
CA GLY A 71 -3.37 -4.89 14.10
C GLY A 71 -3.01 -5.06 12.62
N ARG A 72 -3.97 -5.43 11.76
CA ARG A 72 -3.74 -5.54 10.32
C ARG A 72 -3.42 -4.17 9.69
N PRO A 73 -2.47 -4.08 8.74
CA PRO A 73 -2.17 -2.81 8.08
C PRO A 73 -3.34 -2.34 7.20
N ALA A 74 -3.26 -1.08 6.75
CA ALA A 74 -4.16 -0.57 5.74
C ALA A 74 -4.11 -1.47 4.49
N PRO A 75 -5.26 -1.71 3.84
CA PRO A 75 -5.29 -2.42 2.55
C PRO A 75 -4.39 -1.70 1.53
N PRO A 76 -3.85 -2.43 0.53
CA PRO A 76 -3.01 -1.83 -0.50
C PRO A 76 -3.75 -0.71 -1.22
N CYS A 77 -3.02 0.33 -1.64
CA CYS A 77 -3.59 1.40 -2.47
C CYS A 77 -3.86 0.84 -3.86
N GLN A 78 -5.06 0.32 -4.09
CA GLN A 78 -5.49 -0.07 -5.43
C GLN A 78 -6.07 1.18 -6.09
N PRO A 79 -5.51 1.70 -7.19
CA PRO A 79 -6.17 2.78 -7.92
C PRO A 79 -7.62 2.35 -8.16
N ALA A 80 -8.57 3.25 -7.86
CA ALA A 80 -9.95 3.06 -8.29
C ALA A 80 -9.86 2.77 -9.78
N GLY A 81 -10.32 1.59 -10.20
CA GLY A 81 -9.94 0.98 -11.47
C GLY A 81 -9.93 1.99 -12.60
N GLY A 82 -8.91 1.91 -13.45
CA GLY A 82 -9.06 2.46 -14.79
C GLY A 82 -10.39 1.96 -15.32
N GLU A 83 -11.21 2.90 -15.77
CA GLU A 83 -12.35 2.64 -16.64
C GLU A 83 -11.90 1.58 -17.67
N GLN A 84 -12.54 0.42 -17.64
CA GLN A 84 -12.76 -0.31 -18.87
C GLN A 84 -14.16 0.12 -19.31
N GLU A 85 -14.20 1.28 -19.97
CA GLU A 85 -15.20 1.58 -20.99
C GLU A 85 -14.74 0.94 -22.31
#